data_AF-A0A1Q7YXM4-F1
#
_entry.id   AF-A0A1Q7YXM4-F1
#
_cell.length_a   1.000
_cell.length_b   1.000
_cell.length_c   1.000
_cell.angle_alpha   90.00
_cell.angle_beta   90.00
_cell.angle_gamma   90.00
#
_symmetry.space_group_name_H-M   'P 1'
#
loop_
_entity.id
_entity.type
_entity.pdbx_description
1 polymer ?
#
loop_
_entity_poly.entity_id
_entity_poly.type
_entity_poly.pdbx_seq_one_letter_code
_entity_poly.pdbx_strand_id
1 'polypeptide(L)'
;MFRNRPFRFGVVVHNTSPAKNELLGQARLAEQLGYSTFLVPDHVGDQFATVLALAMAASATTRLRVGSFVFDNDFRHPVLLAKEAATLDVLTDGRFEFGLGAGWMGAEYQQCGITFDAPGIRIERMAEALHIIKGLFAGSPLTFTGNDYKVADMVGRPTPIQRPHPPILVGGSGKRMLSLAAREADIVGFTPRTQADVVESHMNDVLDITDALSGAIAQKVEWVRHAAGDRFDNLELNV
;
A
#
# COMPACT_ATOMS: atom_id res chain seq x y z
N MET A 1 -7.36 27.39 -6.08
CA MET A 1 -8.53 26.78 -6.74
C MET A 1 -8.71 25.41 -6.10
N PHE A 2 -9.69 25.22 -5.21
CA PHE A 2 -9.88 23.93 -4.53
C PHE A 2 -10.19 22.86 -5.59
N ARG A 3 -9.34 21.84 -5.70
CA ARG A 3 -9.53 20.74 -6.64
C ARG A 3 -10.62 19.83 -6.04
N ASN A 4 -11.86 20.01 -6.47
CA ASN A 4 -12.97 19.18 -6.00
C ASN A 4 -12.76 17.74 -6.50
N ARG A 5 -12.19 16.88 -5.66
CA ARG A 5 -12.06 15.44 -5.94
C ARG A 5 -13.35 14.77 -5.46
N PRO A 6 -14.17 14.20 -6.36
CA PRO A 6 -15.36 13.46 -5.94
C PRO A 6 -14.93 12.26 -5.08
N PHE A 7 -15.76 11.92 -4.09
CA PHE A 7 -15.56 10.69 -3.31
C PHE A 7 -15.58 9.47 -4.23
N ARG A 8 -14.69 8.52 -3.95
CA ARG A 8 -14.61 7.22 -4.61
C ARG A 8 -14.62 6.11 -3.58
N PHE A 9 -15.20 4.97 -3.93
CA PHE A 9 -15.27 3.80 -3.07
C PHE A 9 -14.34 2.72 -3.59
N GLY A 10 -13.47 2.20 -2.72
CA GLY A 10 -12.71 0.98 -2.94
C GLY A 10 -13.34 -0.19 -2.20
N VAL A 11 -13.01 -1.42 -2.60
CA VAL A 11 -13.39 -2.64 -1.89
C VAL A 11 -12.14 -3.44 -1.57
N VAL A 12 -11.91 -3.74 -0.28
CA VAL A 12 -10.82 -4.61 0.17
C VAL A 12 -11.34 -6.03 0.22
N VAL A 13 -10.69 -6.91 -0.56
CA VAL A 13 -11.08 -8.31 -0.66
C VAL A 13 -10.16 -9.16 0.19
N HIS A 14 -10.78 -9.86 1.14
CA HIS A 14 -10.14 -10.88 1.95
C HIS A 14 -10.51 -12.22 1.32
N ASN A 15 -9.58 -12.81 0.58
CA ASN A 15 -9.81 -14.05 -0.17
C ASN A 15 -9.72 -15.27 0.76
N THR A 16 -10.80 -15.58 1.48
CA THR A 16 -10.87 -16.76 2.36
C THR A 16 -11.13 -18.08 1.61
N SER A 17 -11.10 -18.07 0.28
CA SER A 17 -11.42 -19.21 -0.58
C SER A 17 -10.47 -19.24 -1.78
N PRO A 18 -9.73 -20.35 -2.02
CA PRO A 18 -8.74 -20.46 -3.08
C PRO A 18 -9.35 -20.70 -4.46
N ALA A 19 -10.54 -20.16 -4.74
CA ALA A 19 -11.25 -20.35 -5.98
C ALA A 19 -11.00 -19.20 -6.97
N LYS A 20 -10.29 -19.49 -8.08
CA LYS A 20 -10.05 -18.53 -9.17
C LYS A 20 -11.34 -17.80 -9.61
N ASN A 21 -12.42 -18.54 -9.82
CA ASN A 21 -13.68 -17.97 -10.34
C ASN A 21 -14.32 -16.99 -9.36
N GLU A 22 -14.08 -17.16 -8.06
CA GLU A 22 -14.59 -16.27 -7.02
C GLU A 22 -13.89 -14.92 -7.09
N LEU A 23 -12.54 -14.91 -7.14
CA LEU A 23 -11.75 -13.68 -7.33
C LEU A 23 -12.19 -12.92 -8.59
N LEU A 24 -12.33 -13.61 -9.72
CA LEU A 24 -12.74 -12.97 -10.98
C LEU A 24 -14.19 -12.46 -10.91
N GLY A 25 -15.06 -13.20 -10.24
CA GLY A 25 -16.46 -12.82 -10.02
C GLY A 25 -16.59 -11.57 -9.16
N GLN A 26 -15.84 -11.50 -8.05
CA GLN A 26 -15.78 -10.35 -7.16
C GLN A 26 -15.25 -9.10 -7.88
N ALA A 27 -14.20 -9.23 -8.69
CA ALA A 27 -13.66 -8.11 -9.47
C ALA A 27 -14.70 -7.57 -10.46
N ARG A 28 -15.38 -8.45 -11.21
CA ARG A 28 -16.44 -8.03 -12.14
C ARG A 28 -17.64 -7.41 -11.43
N LEU A 29 -18.03 -7.96 -10.28
CA LEU A 29 -19.12 -7.43 -9.49
C LEU A 29 -18.76 -6.04 -8.95
N ALA A 30 -17.55 -5.85 -8.43
CA ALA A 30 -17.06 -4.54 -7.98
C ALA A 30 -17.10 -3.50 -9.11
N GLU A 31 -16.66 -3.87 -10.32
CA GLU A 31 -16.76 -3.00 -11.51
C GLU A 31 -18.22 -2.66 -11.85
N GLN A 32 -19.12 -3.65 -11.87
CA GLN A 32 -20.53 -3.45 -12.18
C GLN A 32 -21.25 -2.56 -11.17
N LEU A 33 -20.89 -2.66 -9.89
CA LEU A 33 -21.43 -1.84 -8.81
C LEU A 33 -20.84 -0.42 -8.77
N GLY A 34 -19.85 -0.12 -9.62
CA GLY A 34 -19.23 1.21 -9.71
C GLY A 34 -18.16 1.48 -8.66
N TYR A 35 -17.62 0.44 -7.99
CA TYR A 35 -16.42 0.62 -7.18
C TYR A 35 -15.27 1.12 -8.07
N SER A 36 -14.48 2.04 -7.53
CA SER A 36 -13.37 2.63 -8.24
C SER A 36 -12.12 1.75 -8.17
N THR A 37 -11.93 1.00 -7.09
CA THR A 37 -10.71 0.21 -6.88
C THR A 37 -10.97 -1.10 -6.15
N PHE A 38 -10.40 -2.18 -6.67
CA PHE A 38 -10.34 -3.51 -6.07
C PHE A 38 -9.00 -3.67 -5.36
N LEU A 39 -9.05 -3.86 -4.04
CA LEU A 39 -7.89 -3.82 -3.17
C LEU A 39 -7.60 -5.22 -2.59
N VAL A 40 -6.34 -5.65 -2.64
CA VAL A 40 -5.89 -6.94 -2.10
C VAL A 40 -4.79 -6.71 -1.07
N PRO A 41 -4.93 -7.17 0.19
CA PRO A 41 -3.88 -7.06 1.20
C PRO A 41 -2.73 -8.04 0.93
N ASP A 42 -1.58 -7.84 1.56
CA ASP A 42 -0.37 -8.66 1.41
C ASP A 42 -0.05 -9.38 2.73
N HIS A 43 -0.77 -10.49 2.92
CA HIS A 43 -0.63 -11.46 3.99
C HIS A 43 -0.10 -12.79 3.43
N VAL A 44 0.62 -13.52 4.29
CA VAL A 44 1.22 -14.84 3.98
C VAL A 44 0.21 -15.97 4.22
N GLY A 45 -0.79 -15.72 5.06
CA GLY A 45 -1.80 -16.69 5.45
C GLY A 45 -2.73 -17.15 4.31
N ASP A 46 -3.97 -17.48 4.67
CA ASP A 46 -4.94 -18.08 3.75
C ASP A 46 -5.49 -17.05 2.74
N GLN A 47 -4.68 -16.68 1.75
CA GLN A 47 -5.04 -15.83 0.63
C GLN A 47 -4.12 -16.04 -0.58
N PHE A 48 -4.57 -15.59 -1.75
CA PHE A 48 -3.70 -15.52 -2.94
C PHE A 48 -2.58 -14.49 -2.76
N ALA A 49 -1.41 -14.79 -3.33
CA ALA A 49 -0.33 -13.82 -3.45
C ALA A 49 -0.82 -12.54 -4.18
N THR A 50 -0.61 -11.39 -3.54
CA THR A 50 -1.23 -10.11 -3.91
C THR A 50 -0.97 -9.71 -5.35
N VAL A 51 0.28 -9.80 -5.82
CA VAL A 51 0.64 -9.44 -7.21
C VAL A 51 -0.15 -10.27 -8.23
N LEU A 52 -0.24 -11.58 -8.01
CA LEU A 52 -0.93 -12.50 -8.92
C LEU A 52 -2.45 -12.29 -8.87
N ALA A 53 -3.01 -12.09 -7.68
CA ALA A 53 -4.44 -11.82 -7.52
C ALA A 53 -4.85 -10.53 -8.24
N LEU A 54 -4.07 -9.45 -8.10
CA LEU A 54 -4.33 -8.17 -8.75
C LEU A 54 -4.24 -8.27 -10.27
N ALA A 55 -3.23 -8.96 -10.81
CA ALA A 55 -3.11 -9.18 -12.25
C ALA A 55 -4.34 -9.93 -12.81
N MET A 56 -4.80 -10.97 -12.12
CA MET A 56 -5.98 -11.75 -12.51
C MET A 56 -7.29 -10.95 -12.39
N ALA A 57 -7.45 -10.17 -11.33
CA ALA A 57 -8.62 -9.30 -11.15
C ALA A 57 -8.68 -8.21 -12.24
N ALA A 58 -7.53 -7.61 -12.56
CA ALA A 58 -7.43 -6.62 -13.61
C ALA A 58 -7.70 -7.21 -15.00
N SER A 59 -7.27 -8.44 -15.28
CA SER A 59 -7.51 -9.10 -16.57
C SER A 59 -8.98 -9.52 -16.76
N ALA A 60 -9.76 -9.59 -15.69
CA ALA A 60 -11.20 -9.90 -15.74
C ALA A 60 -12.10 -8.66 -15.83
N THR A 61 -11.52 -7.46 -15.81
CA THR A 61 -12.20 -6.15 -15.78
C THR A 61 -11.63 -5.22 -16.85
N THR A 62 -12.31 -4.11 -17.13
CA THR A 62 -11.91 -3.19 -18.23
C THR A 62 -11.60 -1.78 -17.79
N ARG A 63 -12.13 -1.36 -16.64
CA ARG A 63 -12.08 0.01 -16.11
C ARG A 63 -11.71 0.04 -14.62
N LEU A 64 -12.07 -1.00 -13.87
CA LEU A 64 -11.81 -1.09 -12.44
C LEU A 64 -10.32 -0.91 -12.13
N ARG A 65 -9.95 -0.02 -11.21
CA ARG A 65 -8.56 0.06 -10.75
C ARG A 65 -8.26 -1.11 -9.81
N VAL A 66 -7.02 -1.56 -9.76
CA VAL A 66 -6.60 -2.59 -8.80
C VAL A 66 -5.47 -2.02 -7.94
N GLY A 67 -5.40 -2.38 -6.65
CA GLY A 67 -4.33 -1.89 -5.79
C GLY A 67 -3.97 -2.82 -4.66
N SER A 68 -2.73 -2.74 -4.19
CA SER A 68 -2.33 -3.40 -2.95
C SER A 68 -2.84 -2.61 -1.75
N PHE A 69 -3.29 -3.31 -0.69
CA PHE A 69 -3.79 -2.65 0.52
C PHE A 69 -3.30 -3.31 1.82
N VAL A 70 -2.04 -3.20 2.18
CA VAL A 70 -0.91 -2.67 1.39
C VAL A 70 0.15 -3.76 1.28
N PHE A 71 1.11 -3.62 0.36
CA PHE A 71 2.29 -4.48 0.41
C PHE A 71 3.01 -4.29 1.75
N ASP A 72 3.47 -5.40 2.33
CA ASP A 72 4.37 -5.34 3.47
C ASP A 72 5.80 -5.12 2.95
N ASN A 73 6.42 -4.02 3.40
CA ASN A 73 7.78 -3.67 3.00
C ASN A 73 8.79 -4.79 3.23
N ASP A 74 8.67 -5.52 4.33
CA ASP A 74 9.72 -6.44 4.76
C ASP A 74 9.61 -7.81 4.07
N PHE A 75 8.54 -8.06 3.30
CA PHE A 75 8.37 -9.32 2.57
C PHE A 75 9.20 -9.40 1.28
N ARG A 76 9.60 -8.26 0.70
CA ARG A 76 10.31 -8.23 -0.59
C ARG A 76 11.35 -7.12 -0.63
N HIS A 77 12.49 -7.37 -1.28
CA HIS A 77 13.48 -6.32 -1.54
C HIS A 77 12.87 -5.21 -2.42
N PRO A 78 13.11 -3.91 -2.15
CA PRO A 78 12.45 -2.80 -2.84
C PRO A 78 12.68 -2.78 -4.36
N VAL A 79 13.84 -3.24 -4.83
CA VAL A 79 14.11 -3.38 -6.27
C VAL A 79 13.18 -4.42 -6.94
N LEU A 80 12.91 -5.54 -6.25
CA LEU A 80 12.02 -6.58 -6.76
C LEU A 80 10.56 -6.10 -6.72
N LEU A 81 10.16 -5.46 -5.62
CA LEU A 81 8.82 -4.89 -5.50
C LEU A 81 8.56 -3.79 -6.55
N ALA A 82 9.55 -2.93 -6.83
CA ALA A 82 9.46 -1.95 -7.91
C ALA A 82 9.26 -2.60 -9.29
N LYS A 83 9.95 -3.72 -9.55
CA LYS A 83 9.77 -4.49 -10.79
C LYS A 83 8.34 -5.02 -10.90
N GLU A 84 7.83 -5.67 -9.85
CA GLU A 84 6.47 -6.23 -9.80
C GLU A 84 5.41 -5.14 -9.98
N ALA A 85 5.53 -4.04 -9.24
CA ALA A 85 4.62 -2.91 -9.28
C ALA A 85 4.59 -2.21 -10.65
N ALA A 86 5.76 -1.95 -11.26
CA ALA A 86 5.82 -1.37 -12.60
C ALA A 86 5.25 -2.33 -13.66
N THR A 87 5.46 -3.63 -13.48
CA THR A 87 4.90 -4.65 -14.37
C THR A 87 3.39 -4.71 -14.26
N LEU A 88 2.84 -4.69 -13.04
CA LEU A 88 1.39 -4.58 -12.82
C LEU A 88 0.82 -3.33 -13.47
N ASP A 89 1.47 -2.17 -13.31
CA ASP A 89 1.00 -0.95 -13.95
C ASP A 89 0.91 -1.09 -15.47
N VAL A 90 1.94 -1.67 -16.11
CA VAL A 90 1.93 -1.94 -17.55
C VAL A 90 0.85 -2.95 -17.95
N LEU A 91 0.75 -4.08 -17.25
CA LEU A 91 -0.21 -5.14 -17.58
C LEU A 91 -1.67 -4.75 -17.33
N THR A 92 -1.89 -3.71 -16.53
CA THR A 92 -3.22 -3.20 -16.22
C THR A 92 -3.59 -1.95 -17.01
N ASP A 93 -2.77 -1.55 -18.00
CA ASP A 93 -2.94 -0.32 -18.79
C ASP A 93 -3.04 0.94 -17.92
N GLY A 94 -2.22 1.02 -16.87
CA GLY A 94 -2.16 2.18 -15.97
C GLY A 94 -3.29 2.22 -14.93
N ARG A 95 -3.87 1.07 -14.58
CA ARG A 95 -4.96 0.98 -13.59
C ARG A 95 -4.50 0.56 -12.19
N PHE A 96 -3.19 0.46 -11.95
CA PHE A 96 -2.65 0.01 -10.68
C PHE A 96 -2.53 1.16 -9.64
N GLU A 97 -2.86 0.90 -8.38
CA GLU A 97 -2.56 1.76 -7.22
C GLU A 97 -1.58 1.03 -6.30
N PHE A 98 -0.41 1.64 -6.04
CA PHE A 98 0.67 1.02 -5.27
C PHE A 98 0.56 1.37 -3.79
N GLY A 99 -0.04 0.48 -3.01
CA GLY A 99 -0.06 0.57 -1.56
C GLY A 99 1.17 -0.06 -0.91
N LEU A 100 1.82 0.65 0.01
CA LEU A 100 2.96 0.18 0.81
C LEU A 100 2.78 0.52 2.30
N GLY A 101 3.16 -0.42 3.17
CA GLY A 101 3.18 -0.25 4.61
C GLY A 101 4.41 -0.88 5.25
N ALA A 102 4.69 -0.50 6.50
CA ALA A 102 5.85 -0.99 7.26
C ALA A 102 5.63 -2.38 7.90
N GLY A 103 4.51 -3.04 7.57
CA GLY A 103 4.03 -4.28 8.20
C GLY A 103 3.41 -4.09 9.58
N TRP A 104 2.71 -5.11 10.07
CA TRP A 104 2.06 -5.05 11.39
C TRP A 104 1.78 -6.41 12.03
N MET A 105 1.66 -7.47 11.24
CA MET A 105 1.29 -8.81 11.71
C MET A 105 2.54 -9.61 12.14
N GLY A 106 2.98 -9.43 13.38
CA GLY A 106 4.20 -10.08 13.89
C GLY A 106 4.20 -11.61 13.78
N ALA A 107 3.02 -12.26 13.83
CA ALA A 107 2.88 -13.69 13.64
C ALA A 107 3.33 -14.16 12.24
N GLU A 108 3.04 -13.40 11.18
CA GLU A 108 3.44 -13.75 9.81
C GLU A 108 4.95 -13.60 9.60
N TYR A 109 5.55 -12.58 10.24
CA TYR A 109 7.00 -12.41 10.26
C TYR A 109 7.67 -13.63 10.89
N GLN A 110 7.18 -14.07 12.06
CA GLN A 110 7.71 -15.25 12.74
C GLN A 110 7.55 -16.52 11.88
N GLN A 111 6.38 -16.72 11.26
CA GLN A 111 6.11 -17.87 10.39
C GLN A 111 7.05 -17.92 9.16
N CYS A 112 7.43 -16.76 8.63
CA CYS A 112 8.36 -16.65 7.50
C CYS A 112 9.84 -16.63 7.90
N GLY A 113 10.15 -16.59 9.20
CA GLY A 113 11.52 -16.40 9.68
C GLY A 113 12.08 -14.99 9.44
N ILE A 114 11.21 -13.98 9.29
CA ILE A 114 11.58 -12.57 9.14
C ILE A 114 11.61 -11.92 10.53
N THR A 115 12.63 -11.11 10.82
CA THR A 115 12.70 -10.36 12.08
C THR A 115 11.65 -9.25 12.13
N PHE A 116 10.80 -9.27 13.15
CA PHE A 116 9.82 -8.22 13.40
C PHE A 116 10.42 -7.11 14.28
N ASP A 117 11.10 -6.16 13.64
CA ASP A 117 11.75 -5.04 14.33
C ASP A 117 10.76 -4.06 14.97
N ALA A 118 11.27 -3.20 15.86
CA ALA A 118 10.48 -2.12 16.44
C ALA A 118 9.88 -1.22 15.35
N PRO A 119 8.66 -0.68 15.53
CA PRO A 119 7.97 0.10 14.48
C PRO A 119 8.79 1.25 13.90
N GLY A 120 9.61 1.92 14.72
CA GLY A 120 10.48 3.01 14.27
C GLY A 120 11.49 2.56 13.20
N ILE A 121 12.12 1.41 13.39
CA ILE A 121 13.10 0.82 12.47
C ILE A 121 12.40 0.42 11.16
N ARG A 122 11.26 -0.28 11.25
CA ARG A 122 10.49 -0.68 10.06
C ARG A 122 10.00 0.51 9.23
N ILE A 123 9.60 1.61 9.89
CA ILE A 123 9.20 2.85 9.20
C ILE A 123 10.41 3.52 8.51
N GLU A 124 11.59 3.55 9.14
CA GLU A 124 12.82 4.09 8.53
C GLU A 124 13.23 3.28 7.29
N ARG A 125 13.26 1.95 7.43
CA ARG A 125 13.50 1.01 6.33
C ARG A 125 12.51 1.21 5.19
N MET A 126 11.22 1.29 5.48
CA MET A 126 10.20 1.54 4.45
C MET A 126 10.41 2.90 3.74
N ALA A 127 10.89 3.93 4.45
CA ALA A 127 11.18 5.21 3.81
C ALA A 127 12.32 5.10 2.79
N GLU A 128 13.38 4.32 3.09
CA GLU A 128 14.44 4.01 2.12
C GLU A 128 13.90 3.21 0.92
N ALA A 129 13.09 2.19 1.19
CA ALA A 129 12.45 1.38 0.15
C ALA A 129 11.58 2.23 -0.78
N LEU A 130 10.76 3.13 -0.23
CA LEU A 130 9.90 4.01 -0.99
C LEU A 130 10.71 4.97 -1.89
N HIS A 131 11.84 5.49 -1.39
CA HIS A 131 12.77 6.28 -2.19
C HIS A 131 13.31 5.47 -3.37
N ILE A 132 13.77 4.24 -3.11
CA ILE A 132 14.28 3.34 -4.15
C ILE A 132 13.21 3.05 -5.20
N ILE A 133 12.00 2.68 -4.77
CA ILE A 133 10.89 2.33 -5.67
C ILE A 133 10.52 3.51 -6.57
N LYS A 134 10.35 4.72 -6.01
CA LYS A 134 10.06 5.94 -6.78
C LYS A 134 11.19 6.27 -7.76
N GLY A 135 12.45 6.09 -7.34
CA GLY A 135 13.62 6.27 -8.21
C GLY A 135 13.64 5.29 -9.39
N LEU A 136 13.32 4.01 -9.16
CA LEU A 136 13.26 3.01 -10.22
C LEU A 136 12.09 3.22 -11.19
N PHE A 137 10.95 3.75 -10.72
CA PHE A 137 9.83 4.11 -11.59
C PHE A 137 10.17 5.24 -12.59
N ALA A 138 11.13 6.11 -12.28
CA ALA A 138 11.58 7.16 -13.18
C ALA A 138 12.26 6.60 -14.45
N GLY A 139 12.82 5.39 -14.39
CA GLY A 139 13.45 4.72 -15.54
C GLY A 139 14.86 5.20 -15.89
N SER A 140 15.42 6.12 -15.10
CA SER A 140 16.85 6.48 -15.11
C SER A 140 17.64 5.57 -14.14
N PRO A 141 18.97 5.44 -14.31
CA PRO A 141 19.81 4.75 -13.34
C PRO A 141 19.67 5.34 -11.93
N LEU A 142 19.54 4.46 -10.94
CA LEU A 142 19.47 4.80 -9.53
C LEU A 142 20.66 4.17 -8.80
N THR A 143 21.39 5.01 -8.06
CA THR A 143 22.31 4.58 -7.02
C THR A 143 21.79 5.11 -5.69
N PHE A 144 21.69 4.22 -4.70
CA PHE A 144 21.21 4.52 -3.35
C PHE A 144 22.08 3.78 -2.33
N THR A 145 22.41 4.44 -1.22
CA THR A 145 23.11 3.83 -0.10
C THR A 145 22.49 4.37 1.19
N GLY A 146 21.68 3.55 1.82
CA GLY A 146 21.07 3.81 3.12
C GLY A 146 21.55 2.82 4.18
N ASN A 147 20.85 2.79 5.30
CA ASN A 147 21.15 1.90 6.41
C ASN A 147 20.70 0.46 6.12
N ASP A 148 19.55 0.30 5.47
CA ASP A 148 18.94 -1.01 5.22
C ASP A 148 19.20 -1.50 3.79
N TYR A 149 19.32 -0.59 2.83
CA TYR A 149 19.46 -0.95 1.41
C TYR A 149 20.65 -0.28 0.72
N LYS A 150 21.26 -1.03 -0.20
CA LYS A 150 22.26 -0.53 -1.13
C LYS A 150 21.91 -0.97 -2.55
N VAL A 151 21.80 0.00 -3.45
CA VAL A 151 21.51 -0.20 -4.87
C VAL A 151 22.55 0.58 -5.67
N ALA A 152 23.14 -0.02 -6.69
CA ALA A 152 24.16 0.62 -7.52
C ALA A 152 23.78 0.53 -8.99
N ASP A 153 23.73 1.68 -9.66
CA ASP A 153 23.51 1.83 -11.10
C ASP A 153 22.34 1.00 -11.67
N MET A 154 21.25 0.90 -10.90
CA MET A 154 20.11 0.06 -11.26
C MET A 154 19.10 0.85 -12.10
N VAL A 155 18.70 0.30 -13.25
CA VAL A 155 17.65 0.87 -14.09
C VAL A 155 16.36 0.07 -13.92
N GLY A 156 15.29 0.71 -13.43
CA GLY A 156 13.98 0.09 -13.30
C GLY A 156 13.35 -0.19 -14.67
N ARG A 157 13.06 -1.47 -14.95
CA ARG A 157 12.36 -1.92 -16.18
C ARG A 157 11.35 -3.03 -15.85
N PRO A 158 10.12 -3.01 -16.40
CA PRO A 158 9.56 -1.95 -17.24
C PRO A 158 9.40 -0.63 -16.46
N THR A 159 9.22 0.48 -17.16
CA THR A 159 8.79 1.72 -16.50
C THR A 159 7.28 1.76 -16.46
N PRO A 160 6.64 2.22 -15.37
CA PRO A 160 5.20 2.39 -15.32
C PRO A 160 4.66 3.27 -16.47
N ILE A 161 3.42 2.99 -16.88
CA ILE A 161 2.60 3.82 -17.77
C ILE A 161 2.23 5.12 -17.04
N GLN A 162 1.76 5.01 -15.79
CA GLN A 162 1.34 6.16 -14.99
C GLN A 162 2.56 7.03 -14.60
N ARG A 163 2.38 8.36 -14.68
CA ARG A 163 3.43 9.35 -14.37
C ARG A 163 2.98 10.30 -13.26
N PRO A 164 3.89 10.69 -12.34
CA PRO A 164 5.30 10.29 -12.25
C PRO A 164 5.51 8.82 -11.86
N HIS A 165 4.52 8.20 -11.24
CA HIS A 165 4.45 6.78 -10.85
C HIS A 165 2.97 6.38 -10.73
N PRO A 166 2.66 5.08 -10.54
CA PRO A 166 1.34 4.68 -10.06
C PRO A 166 0.98 5.44 -8.77
N PRO A 167 -0.30 5.79 -8.51
CA PRO A 167 -0.68 6.46 -7.27
C PRO A 167 -0.21 5.65 -6.06
N ILE A 168 0.53 6.30 -5.17
CA ILE A 168 1.11 5.66 -4.00
C ILE A 168 0.18 5.85 -2.81
N LEU A 169 -0.25 4.74 -2.21
CA LEU A 169 -0.95 4.72 -0.93
C LEU A 169 0.04 4.33 0.16
N VAL A 170 0.08 5.11 1.25
CA VAL A 170 0.79 4.74 2.47
C VAL A 170 -0.20 4.69 3.62
N GLY A 171 -0.35 3.50 4.21
CA GLY A 171 -1.30 3.23 5.30
C GLY A 171 -0.64 3.29 6.67
N GLY A 172 -1.30 3.90 7.65
CA GLY A 172 -0.80 3.88 9.03
C GLY A 172 -1.70 4.60 10.03
N SER A 173 -1.27 4.54 11.29
CA SER A 173 -2.05 5.02 12.43
C SER A 173 -1.27 6.00 13.32
N GLY A 174 0.05 5.80 13.45
CA GLY A 174 0.91 6.66 14.26
C GLY A 174 1.40 7.92 13.55
N LYS A 175 1.59 9.00 14.31
CA LYS A 175 2.08 10.31 13.83
C LYS A 175 3.31 10.21 12.93
N ARG A 176 4.28 9.34 13.27
CA ARG A 176 5.52 9.15 12.49
C ARG A 176 5.22 8.64 11.07
N MET A 177 4.44 7.57 10.96
CA MET A 177 4.06 6.95 9.69
C MET A 177 3.19 7.89 8.85
N LEU A 178 2.19 8.53 9.48
CA LEU A 178 1.31 9.49 8.80
C LEU A 178 2.05 10.74 8.33
N SER A 179 3.09 11.18 9.05
CA SER A 179 3.94 12.28 8.60
C SER A 179 4.80 11.90 7.39
N LEU A 180 5.26 10.64 7.30
CA LEU A 180 5.94 10.12 6.12
C LEU A 180 4.98 10.04 4.93
N ALA A 181 3.79 9.46 5.13
CA ALA A 181 2.74 9.39 4.11
C ALA A 181 2.38 10.77 3.55
N ALA A 182 2.18 11.75 4.44
CA ALA A 182 1.89 13.14 4.08
C ALA A 182 2.95 13.76 3.15
N ARG A 183 4.22 13.39 3.31
CA ARG A 183 5.34 13.90 2.50
C ARG A 183 5.62 13.06 1.27
N GLU A 184 5.26 11.79 1.22
CA GLU A 184 5.75 10.89 0.17
C GLU A 184 4.67 10.19 -0.65
N ALA A 185 3.43 10.14 -0.17
CA ALA A 185 2.33 9.45 -0.83
C ALA A 185 1.44 10.40 -1.65
N ASP A 186 0.58 9.80 -2.47
CA ASP A 186 -0.56 10.46 -3.12
C ASP A 186 -1.86 10.23 -2.34
N ILE A 187 -1.96 9.07 -1.68
CA ILE A 187 -3.10 8.63 -0.87
C ILE A 187 -2.60 8.30 0.55
N VAL A 188 -3.23 8.89 1.57
CA VAL A 188 -2.93 8.60 2.98
C VAL A 188 -4.05 7.74 3.55
N GLY A 189 -3.73 6.49 3.89
CA GLY A 189 -4.66 5.55 4.50
C GLY A 189 -4.60 5.63 6.02
N PHE A 190 -5.74 5.93 6.65
CA PHE A 190 -5.86 5.92 8.10
C PHE A 190 -6.27 4.53 8.58
N THR A 191 -5.38 3.86 9.31
CA THR A 191 -5.70 2.59 9.95
C THR A 191 -5.85 2.77 11.47
N PRO A 192 -6.57 1.87 12.15
CA PRO A 192 -6.50 1.79 13.61
C PRO A 192 -5.10 1.38 14.07
N ARG A 193 -4.69 1.83 15.25
CA ARG A 193 -3.49 1.31 15.92
C ARG A 193 -3.65 -0.17 16.25
N THR A 194 -2.53 -0.89 16.26
CA THR A 194 -2.48 -2.21 16.87
C THR A 194 -2.44 -2.04 18.40
N GLN A 195 -3.18 -2.86 19.12
CA GLN A 195 -3.08 -3.00 20.56
C GLN A 195 -1.67 -3.50 20.91
N ALA A 196 -1.07 -2.92 21.94
CA ALA A 196 0.18 -3.44 22.47
C ALA A 196 -0.08 -4.86 23.03
N ASP A 197 0.91 -5.75 22.88
CA ASP A 197 0.96 -7.09 23.49
C ASP A 197 0.10 -8.20 22.87
N VAL A 198 -0.59 -7.96 21.76
CA VAL A 198 -1.37 -9.00 21.07
C VAL A 198 -0.52 -9.70 20.00
N VAL A 199 0.03 -10.87 20.34
CA VAL A 199 0.65 -11.82 19.40
C VAL A 199 -0.40 -12.85 19.00
N GLU A 200 -1.53 -12.41 18.46
CA GLU A 200 -2.63 -13.29 18.07
C GLU A 200 -2.87 -13.32 16.56
N SER A 201 -3.50 -14.40 16.11
CA SER A 201 -3.70 -14.75 14.70
C SER A 201 -4.91 -14.10 14.04
N HIS A 202 -5.70 -13.29 14.76
CA HIS A 202 -6.96 -12.74 14.25
C HIS A 202 -6.97 -11.21 14.28
N MET A 203 -7.29 -10.60 13.13
CA MET A 203 -7.26 -9.14 12.94
C MET A 203 -8.09 -8.35 13.97
N ASN A 204 -9.23 -8.90 14.41
CA ASN A 204 -10.15 -8.23 15.31
C ASN A 204 -9.61 -8.10 16.74
N ASP A 205 -8.69 -8.97 17.14
CA ASP A 205 -8.11 -8.97 18.49
C ASP A 205 -6.90 -8.03 18.59
N VAL A 206 -6.32 -7.66 17.44
CA VAL A 206 -5.10 -6.85 17.37
C VAL A 206 -5.39 -5.37 17.16
N LEU A 207 -6.54 -4.96 16.60
CA LEU A 207 -6.80 -3.55 16.29
C LEU A 207 -7.54 -2.80 17.42
N ASP A 208 -7.06 -1.60 17.77
CA ASP A 208 -7.74 -0.70 18.68
C ASP A 208 -8.81 0.10 17.93
N ILE A 209 -10.05 -0.37 17.95
CA ILE A 209 -11.15 0.29 17.25
C ILE A 209 -11.45 1.71 17.77
N THR A 210 -11.04 2.05 19.00
CA THR A 210 -11.22 3.41 19.53
C THR A 210 -10.37 4.43 18.76
N ASP A 211 -9.29 3.97 18.13
CA ASP A 211 -8.40 4.75 17.28
C ASP A 211 -8.96 5.00 15.86
N ALA A 212 -10.12 4.42 15.55
CA ALA A 212 -10.90 4.68 14.34
C ALA A 212 -12.08 5.64 14.57
N LEU A 213 -12.31 6.09 15.81
CA LEU A 213 -13.37 7.03 16.13
C LEU A 213 -13.07 8.43 15.55
N SER A 214 -14.13 9.21 15.31
CA SER A 214 -14.04 10.52 14.64
C SER A 214 -13.01 11.47 15.26
N GLY A 215 -12.89 11.50 16.60
CA GLY A 215 -11.88 12.31 17.29
C GLY A 215 -10.44 11.89 16.99
N ALA A 216 -10.18 10.57 16.97
CA ALA A 216 -8.87 10.03 16.64
C ALA A 216 -8.51 10.27 15.16
N ILE A 217 -9.48 10.06 14.25
CA ILE A 217 -9.30 10.38 12.82
C ILE A 217 -9.04 11.87 12.61
N ALA A 218 -9.79 12.77 13.26
CA ALA A 218 -9.57 14.21 13.15
C ALA A 218 -8.16 14.61 13.61
N GLN A 219 -7.66 14.02 14.70
CA GLN A 219 -6.28 14.23 15.15
C GLN A 219 -5.25 13.73 14.13
N LYS A 220 -5.46 12.55 13.55
CA LYS A 220 -4.58 11.99 12.50
C LYS A 220 -4.55 12.88 11.25
N VAL A 221 -5.71 13.41 10.84
CA VAL A 221 -5.81 14.37 9.73
C VAL A 221 -5.01 15.63 10.02
N GLU A 222 -5.01 16.14 11.25
CA GLU A 222 -4.21 17.31 11.63
C GLU A 222 -2.71 17.02 11.56
N TRP A 223 -2.27 15.83 11.98
CA TRP A 223 -0.85 15.44 11.80
C TRP A 223 -0.46 15.41 10.32
N VAL A 224 -1.33 14.87 9.46
CA VAL A 224 -1.11 14.84 8.00
C VAL A 224 -1.08 16.25 7.43
N ARG A 225 -2.02 17.12 7.81
CA ARG A 225 -2.07 18.53 7.39
C ARG A 225 -0.79 19.27 7.73
N HIS A 226 -0.35 19.16 8.98
CA HIS A 226 0.88 19.80 9.43
C HIS A 226 2.12 19.27 8.69
N ALA A 227 2.22 17.96 8.48
CA ALA A 227 3.36 17.35 7.82
C ALA A 227 3.40 17.56 6.29
N ALA A 228 2.23 17.67 5.64
CA ALA A 228 2.11 17.88 4.20
C ALA A 228 2.37 19.34 3.79
N GLY A 229 2.07 20.31 4.66
CA GLY A 229 2.12 21.72 4.32
C GLY A 229 1.28 22.03 3.08
N ASP A 230 1.87 22.73 2.11
CA ASP A 230 1.20 23.14 0.86
C ASP A 230 0.72 21.96 0.00
N ARG A 231 1.21 20.75 0.24
CA ARG A 231 0.79 19.55 -0.49
C ARG A 231 -0.53 18.97 -0.02
N PHE A 232 -1.05 19.39 1.14
CA PHE A 232 -2.21 18.74 1.75
C PHE A 232 -3.40 18.65 0.79
N ASP A 233 -3.70 19.71 0.05
CA ASP A 233 -4.82 19.77 -0.88
C ASP A 233 -4.65 18.85 -2.12
N ASN A 234 -3.45 18.31 -2.33
CA ASN A 234 -3.16 17.32 -3.39
C ASN A 234 -3.23 15.87 -2.89
N LEU A 235 -3.30 15.65 -1.57
CA LEU A 235 -3.43 14.32 -1.00
C LEU A 235 -4.87 13.82 -1.14
N GLU A 236 -5.03 12.54 -1.40
CA GLU A 236 -6.27 11.84 -1.16
C GLU A 236 -6.24 11.24 0.24
N LEU A 237 -7.34 11.38 0.99
CA LEU A 237 -7.49 10.82 2.32
C LEU A 237 -8.37 9.57 2.22
N ASN A 238 -7.80 8.41 2.55
CA ASN A 238 -8.51 7.14 2.64
C ASN A 238 -8.86 6.89 4.11
N VAL A 239 -10.16 6.94 4.42
CA VAL A 239 -10.75 6.82 5.77
C VAL A 239 -11.54 5.52 5.87
#